data_AF-A0A0B4HFZ5-F1
#
_entry.id   AF-A0A0B4HFZ5-F1
#
_cell.length_a   1.000
_cell.length_b   1.000
_cell.length_c   1.000
_cell.angle_alpha   90.00
_cell.angle_beta   90.00
_cell.angle_gamma   90.00
#
_symmetry.space_group_name_H-M   'P 1'
#
loop_
_entity.id
_entity.type
_entity.pdbx_description
1 polymer ?
#
loop_
_entity_poly.entity_id
_entity_poly.type
_entity_poly.pdbx_seq_one_letter_code
_entity_poly.pdbx_strand_id
1 'polypeptide(L)'
;MEPSPTIGTMQTPEDASTSYEYISPIGESYIKDAARLYPKPRKEVKRRDNEFCLVDRIHEAEYGKLQTPPEPAHKLVITLEDDNFTEEKYQVYDNYQRVVHKDLPEDRTPRAFKRFLCSSPLRREVMVTPDGQNRKLGSYHQCYRLDGVLVAIGVLDLLPDCVSSVYFLYHESIHKQTPGKLGAMHEIALAKEEGYRWWYPGFYIHNCPKMKYKIDYSPQFILDPNSFGWDPLDQATLNLLDQKPFLSLSIERQEASTADSGPETDETRCSKRPKVSNQDGQTTPRNGTRTEGHDNREEENNDEDEDIRSLFQSSMPGITCASDMEEVDLDHIALKVFSTGPLFETSDLVAWDSKSITDWPGIKASVAELIAAIGPDVKDLICLDMARERA
;
A
#
# COMPACT_ATOMS: atom_id res chain seq x y z
N MET A 1 -52.43 -36.85 -30.69
CA MET A 1 -51.72 -37.14 -31.94
C MET A 1 -50.75 -35.99 -32.15
N GLU A 2 -49.45 -36.31 -32.05
CA GLU A 2 -48.27 -35.51 -32.42
C GLU A 2 -48.04 -34.12 -31.74
N PRO A 3 -46.79 -33.64 -31.67
CA PRO A 3 -45.60 -34.35 -31.15
C PRO A 3 -44.79 -33.47 -30.17
N SER A 4 -43.89 -34.11 -29.42
CA SER A 4 -42.85 -33.47 -28.61
C SER A 4 -41.89 -32.64 -29.48
N PRO A 5 -41.43 -31.45 -29.04
CA PRO A 5 -40.44 -30.70 -29.78
C PRO A 5 -39.03 -31.26 -29.53
N THR A 6 -38.37 -31.46 -30.66
CA THR A 6 -37.04 -32.02 -30.90
C THR A 6 -35.93 -31.19 -30.24
N ILE A 7 -34.93 -31.91 -29.72
CA ILE A 7 -33.62 -31.41 -29.29
C ILE A 7 -32.94 -30.69 -30.46
N GLY A 8 -32.76 -29.37 -30.33
CA GLY A 8 -31.94 -28.55 -31.21
C GLY A 8 -30.49 -28.51 -30.73
N THR A 9 -29.60 -29.10 -31.51
CA THR A 9 -28.14 -29.04 -31.38
C THR A 9 -27.58 -27.63 -31.66
N MET A 10 -26.53 -27.31 -30.88
CA MET A 10 -25.42 -26.38 -31.18
C MET A 10 -25.72 -24.90 -31.40
N GLN A 11 -25.32 -24.11 -30.40
CA GLN A 11 -24.48 -22.93 -30.60
C GLN A 11 -23.39 -22.96 -29.53
N THR A 12 -22.20 -23.37 -29.92
CA THR A 12 -20.96 -23.06 -29.20
C THR A 12 -20.79 -21.54 -29.21
N PRO A 13 -20.48 -20.88 -28.08
CA PRO A 13 -19.97 -19.52 -28.13
C PRO A 13 -18.49 -19.59 -28.56
N GLU A 14 -18.28 -19.79 -29.86
CA GLU A 14 -17.21 -19.05 -30.55
C GLU A 14 -17.66 -17.58 -30.61
N ASP A 15 -16.72 -16.65 -30.50
CA ASP A 15 -16.93 -15.19 -30.48
C ASP A 15 -17.15 -14.53 -29.11
N ALA A 16 -16.13 -14.67 -28.26
CA ALA A 16 -15.71 -13.60 -27.36
C ALA A 16 -14.18 -13.62 -27.15
N SER A 17 -13.39 -13.81 -28.22
CA SER A 17 -11.98 -13.42 -28.18
C SER A 17 -11.87 -11.92 -28.42
N THR A 18 -12.22 -11.13 -27.40
CA THR A 18 -11.66 -9.78 -27.32
C THR A 18 -10.20 -9.99 -26.97
N SER A 19 -9.37 -10.15 -28.00
CA SER A 19 -7.93 -10.29 -27.85
C SER A 19 -7.42 -9.01 -27.20
N TYR A 20 -7.21 -9.06 -25.89
CA TYR A 20 -6.27 -8.18 -25.22
C TYR A 20 -4.91 -8.50 -25.86
N GLU A 21 -4.56 -7.77 -26.93
CA GLU A 21 -3.22 -7.85 -27.50
C GLU A 21 -2.25 -7.31 -26.44
N TYR A 22 -1.77 -8.22 -25.60
CA TYR A 22 -0.64 -8.01 -24.71
C TYR A 22 0.59 -7.80 -25.60
N ILE A 23 0.93 -6.54 -25.84
CA ILE A 23 2.14 -6.20 -26.60
C ILE A 23 3.33 -6.46 -25.68
N SER A 24 3.96 -7.62 -25.88
CA SER A 24 5.23 -7.96 -25.25
C SER A 24 6.30 -6.94 -25.68
N PRO A 25 7.13 -6.39 -24.75
CA PRO A 25 8.17 -5.43 -25.09
C PRO A 25 9.12 -5.93 -26.18
N ILE A 26 9.37 -7.24 -26.25
CA ILE A 26 10.29 -7.82 -27.23
C ILE A 26 9.66 -8.02 -28.61
N GLY A 27 8.32 -8.05 -28.71
CA GLY A 27 7.58 -8.21 -29.96
C GLY A 27 7.55 -9.64 -30.51
N GLU A 28 6.49 -9.96 -31.26
CA GLU A 28 6.29 -11.31 -31.82
C GLU A 28 7.35 -11.71 -32.85
N SER A 29 7.84 -10.75 -33.65
CA SER A 29 8.86 -11.00 -34.66
C SER A 29 10.14 -11.53 -34.02
N TYR A 30 10.62 -10.86 -32.98
CA TYR A 30 11.76 -11.31 -32.19
C TYR A 30 11.51 -12.70 -31.59
N ILE A 31 10.34 -12.94 -30.97
CA ILE A 31 10.02 -14.25 -30.38
C ILE A 31 10.14 -15.38 -31.42
N LYS A 32 9.58 -15.18 -32.62
CA LYS A 32 9.60 -16.16 -33.72
C LYS A 32 11.03 -16.39 -34.24
N ASP A 33 11.77 -15.32 -34.49
CA ASP A 33 13.13 -15.41 -35.05
C ASP A 33 14.16 -15.92 -34.04
N ALA A 34 14.09 -15.46 -32.78
CA ALA A 34 14.96 -15.93 -31.70
C ALA A 34 14.74 -17.41 -31.39
N ALA A 35 13.49 -17.91 -31.43
CA ALA A 35 13.22 -19.34 -31.28
C ALA A 35 13.85 -20.21 -32.39
N ARG A 36 14.01 -19.65 -33.60
CA ARG A 36 14.67 -20.31 -34.73
C ARG A 36 16.19 -20.25 -34.63
N LEU A 37 16.75 -19.10 -34.24
CA LEU A 37 18.20 -18.86 -34.19
C LEU A 37 18.85 -19.42 -32.92
N TYR A 38 18.14 -19.37 -31.80
CA TYR A 38 18.61 -19.75 -30.47
C TYR A 38 17.62 -20.71 -29.80
N PRO A 39 17.45 -21.93 -30.34
CA PRO A 39 16.49 -22.89 -29.78
C PRO A 39 16.89 -23.30 -28.36
N LYS A 40 15.94 -23.23 -27.43
CA LYS A 40 16.14 -23.68 -26.05
C LYS A 40 16.38 -25.20 -26.00
N PRO A 41 17.31 -25.69 -25.17
CA PRO A 41 17.51 -27.13 -24.96
C PRO A 41 16.22 -27.82 -24.50
N ARG A 42 15.97 -29.05 -24.97
CA ARG A 42 14.76 -29.83 -24.62
C ARG A 42 14.48 -29.91 -23.11
N LYS A 43 15.53 -30.02 -22.28
CA LYS A 43 15.41 -30.07 -20.83
C LYS A 43 14.88 -28.75 -20.26
N GLU A 44 15.33 -27.61 -20.80
CA GLU A 44 14.88 -26.29 -20.38
C GLU A 44 13.44 -26.04 -20.83
N VAL A 45 13.07 -26.42 -22.06
CA VAL A 45 11.68 -26.36 -22.54
C VAL A 45 10.77 -27.17 -21.63
N LYS A 46 11.14 -28.43 -21.34
CA LYS A 46 10.36 -29.27 -20.43
C LYS A 46 10.24 -28.65 -19.04
N ARG A 47 11.31 -28.06 -18.48
CA ARG A 47 11.24 -27.36 -17.19
C ARG A 47 10.26 -26.17 -17.28
N ARG A 48 10.43 -25.33 -18.30
CA ARG A 48 9.64 -24.12 -18.55
C ARG A 48 8.14 -24.40 -18.70
N ASP A 49 7.77 -25.54 -19.29
CA ASP A 49 6.38 -25.93 -19.50
C ASP A 49 5.72 -26.55 -18.25
N ASN A 50 6.52 -27.11 -17.33
CA ASN A 50 6.01 -27.78 -16.12
C ASN A 50 6.20 -26.95 -14.83
N GLU A 51 7.11 -25.99 -14.83
CA GLU A 51 7.48 -25.20 -13.66
C GLU A 51 7.46 -23.70 -13.98
N PHE A 52 6.79 -22.92 -13.12
CA PHE A 52 6.82 -21.47 -13.17
C PHE A 52 7.84 -20.93 -12.18
N CYS A 53 8.95 -20.37 -12.67
CA CYS A 53 9.92 -19.64 -11.88
C CYS A 53 9.77 -18.14 -12.14
N LEU A 54 9.21 -17.39 -11.18
CA LEU A 54 8.98 -15.94 -11.31
C LEU A 54 10.23 -15.18 -11.77
N VAL A 55 11.37 -15.42 -11.10
CA VAL A 55 12.65 -14.76 -11.40
C VAL A 55 13.05 -15.01 -12.85
N ASP A 56 13.08 -16.26 -13.30
CA ASP A 56 13.39 -16.58 -14.69
C ASP A 56 12.46 -15.83 -15.65
N ARG A 57 11.14 -15.84 -15.39
CA ARG A 57 10.13 -15.27 -16.29
C ARG A 57 10.18 -13.76 -16.38
N ILE A 58 10.38 -13.08 -15.25
CA ILE A 58 10.33 -11.63 -15.22
C ILE A 58 11.52 -11.01 -15.97
N HIS A 59 12.69 -11.67 -15.91
CA HIS A 59 13.88 -11.24 -16.64
C HIS A 59 13.92 -11.68 -18.12
N GLU A 60 13.03 -12.58 -18.59
CA GLU A 60 13.00 -13.04 -20.01
C GLU A 60 12.83 -11.88 -21.00
N ALA A 61 12.22 -10.76 -20.58
CA ALA A 61 11.96 -9.60 -21.43
C ALA A 61 13.02 -8.49 -21.33
N GLU A 62 13.96 -8.58 -20.39
CA GLU A 62 14.99 -7.56 -20.20
C GLU A 62 16.05 -7.62 -21.29
N TYR A 63 16.40 -6.47 -21.87
CA TYR A 63 17.31 -6.38 -23.01
C TYR A 63 18.65 -7.07 -22.75
N GLY A 64 19.19 -6.97 -21.53
CA GLY A 64 20.45 -7.62 -21.15
C GLY A 64 20.41 -9.15 -21.09
N LYS A 65 19.22 -9.77 -21.16
CA LYS A 65 19.02 -11.23 -21.18
C LYS A 65 18.66 -11.75 -22.58
N LEU A 66 18.43 -10.87 -23.53
CA LEU A 66 18.07 -11.21 -24.91
C LEU A 66 19.29 -11.52 -25.75
N GLN A 67 19.11 -12.37 -26.76
CA GLN A 67 20.15 -12.71 -27.72
C GLN A 67 19.95 -11.90 -28.99
N THR A 68 20.99 -11.19 -29.43
CA THR A 68 20.96 -10.39 -30.65
C THR A 68 22.06 -10.87 -31.62
N PRO A 69 21.78 -10.94 -32.95
CA PRO A 69 20.50 -10.67 -33.64
C PRO A 69 19.46 -11.81 -33.50
N PRO A 70 18.14 -11.57 -33.60
CA PRO A 70 17.47 -10.37 -34.11
C PRO A 70 17.31 -9.26 -33.05
N GLU A 71 16.98 -8.04 -33.47
CA GLU A 71 16.67 -6.96 -32.52
C GLU A 71 15.23 -7.09 -31.99
N PRO A 72 15.00 -6.89 -30.68
CA PRO A 72 13.65 -6.84 -30.10
C PRO A 72 12.91 -5.56 -30.53
N ALA A 73 11.58 -5.57 -30.41
CA ALA A 73 10.75 -4.40 -30.71
C ALA A 73 11.07 -3.20 -29.81
N HIS A 74 11.30 -3.46 -28.51
CA HIS A 74 11.71 -2.48 -27.52
C HIS A 74 12.81 -3.01 -26.61
N LYS A 75 13.63 -2.12 -26.08
CA LYS A 75 14.70 -2.41 -25.11
C LYS A 75 14.22 -2.07 -23.70
N LEU A 76 13.74 -3.07 -22.97
CA LEU A 76 13.43 -2.94 -21.54
C LEU A 76 14.70 -3.04 -20.71
N VAL A 77 14.99 -2.00 -19.92
CA VAL A 77 16.10 -1.94 -18.98
C VAL A 77 15.58 -1.53 -17.61
N ILE A 78 15.91 -2.30 -16.59
CA ILE A 78 15.49 -2.04 -15.21
C ILE A 78 16.72 -1.84 -14.35
N THR A 79 16.76 -0.75 -13.60
CA THR A 79 17.90 -0.37 -12.75
C THR A 79 17.43 0.03 -11.37
N LEU A 80 18.22 -0.33 -10.35
CA LEU A 80 18.04 0.18 -9.00
C LEU A 80 18.96 1.38 -8.80
N GLU A 81 18.36 2.56 -8.64
CA GLU A 81 19.05 3.84 -8.51
C GLU A 81 18.77 4.48 -7.15
N ASP A 82 19.58 5.46 -6.75
CA ASP A 82 19.28 6.28 -5.58
C ASP A 82 17.93 7.01 -5.76
N ASP A 83 17.24 7.26 -4.65
CA ASP A 83 15.95 7.98 -4.61
C ASP A 83 16.07 9.49 -4.90
N ASN A 84 17.26 9.95 -5.30
CA ASN A 84 17.54 11.34 -5.56
C ASN A 84 16.66 11.91 -6.69
N PHE A 85 16.39 13.21 -6.60
CA PHE A 85 15.72 13.97 -7.64
C PHE A 85 16.50 13.94 -8.95
N THR A 86 15.79 13.62 -10.03
CA THR A 86 16.21 13.94 -11.40
C THR A 86 15.03 14.51 -12.16
N GLU A 87 15.32 15.32 -13.18
CA GLU A 87 14.28 15.86 -14.06
C GLU A 87 13.51 14.74 -14.78
N GLU A 88 14.21 13.68 -15.21
CA GLU A 88 13.62 12.49 -15.83
C GLU A 88 12.61 11.80 -14.88
N LYS A 89 12.97 11.62 -13.61
CA LYS A 89 12.08 11.00 -12.61
C LYS A 89 10.86 11.88 -12.31
N TYR A 90 11.08 13.19 -12.22
CA TYR A 90 10.02 14.16 -12.00
C TYR A 90 8.99 14.18 -13.14
N GLN A 91 9.41 14.05 -14.39
CA GLN A 91 8.49 14.02 -15.54
C GLN A 91 7.51 12.83 -15.50
N VAL A 92 7.96 11.66 -15.02
CA VAL A 92 7.07 10.51 -14.81
C VAL A 92 6.08 10.79 -13.69
N TYR A 93 6.53 11.40 -12.59
CA TYR A 93 5.66 11.81 -11.48
C TYR A 93 4.62 12.84 -11.91
N ASP A 94 5.03 13.90 -12.60
CA ASP A 94 4.14 14.95 -13.08
C ASP A 94 3.05 14.37 -14.01
N ASN A 95 3.45 13.48 -14.92
CA ASN A 95 2.52 12.77 -15.77
C ASN A 95 1.53 11.92 -14.96
N TYR A 96 2.05 11.12 -14.02
CA TYR A 96 1.24 10.22 -13.21
C TYR A 96 0.23 10.98 -12.33
N GLN A 97 0.66 12.01 -11.61
CA GLN A 97 -0.24 12.82 -10.77
C GLN A 97 -1.32 13.49 -11.61
N ARG A 98 -0.96 14.07 -12.75
CA ARG A 98 -1.92 14.71 -13.67
C ARG A 98 -2.95 13.73 -14.25
N VAL A 99 -2.54 12.52 -14.64
CA VAL A 99 -3.40 11.57 -15.37
C VAL A 99 -4.19 10.66 -14.44
N VAL A 100 -3.54 10.16 -13.39
CA VAL A 100 -4.12 9.15 -12.49
C VAL A 100 -4.85 9.80 -11.31
N HIS A 101 -4.22 10.78 -10.65
CA HIS A 101 -4.81 11.48 -9.49
C HIS A 101 -5.54 12.78 -9.85
N LYS A 102 -5.28 13.32 -11.05
CA LYS A 102 -5.85 14.59 -11.56
C LYS A 102 -5.47 15.80 -10.72
N ASP A 103 -4.32 15.73 -10.06
CA ASP A 103 -3.80 16.80 -9.20
C ASP A 103 -3.56 18.10 -9.97
N LEU A 104 -3.77 19.21 -9.27
CA LEU A 104 -3.51 20.55 -9.78
C LEU A 104 -2.00 20.79 -9.93
N PRO A 105 -1.56 21.70 -10.83
CA PRO A 105 -0.14 22.00 -11.05
C PRO A 105 0.64 22.39 -9.78
N GLU A 106 -0.04 22.96 -8.79
CA GLU A 106 0.54 23.40 -7.52
C GLU A 106 0.89 22.24 -6.56
N ASP A 107 0.20 21.11 -6.68
CA ASP A 107 0.42 19.92 -5.85
C ASP A 107 1.47 18.98 -6.44
N ARG A 108 1.71 19.05 -7.76
CA ARG A 108 2.67 18.20 -8.48
C ARG A 108 4.00 18.88 -8.80
N THR A 109 4.46 19.79 -7.95
CA THR A 109 5.72 20.54 -8.14
C THR A 109 6.97 19.68 -7.88
N PRO A 110 8.17 20.09 -8.37
CA PRO A 110 9.43 19.41 -8.03
C PRO A 110 9.70 19.34 -6.52
N ARG A 111 9.23 20.33 -5.75
CA ARG A 111 9.34 20.33 -4.29
C ARG A 111 8.45 19.24 -3.67
N ALA A 112 7.22 19.09 -4.17
CA ALA A 112 6.32 18.04 -3.74
C ALA A 112 6.91 16.65 -4.02
N PHE A 113 7.44 16.44 -5.23
CA PHE A 113 8.14 15.19 -5.58
C PHE A 113 9.32 14.90 -4.65
N LYS A 114 10.21 15.87 -4.40
CA LYS A 114 11.34 15.69 -3.48
C LYS A 114 10.88 15.31 -2.08
N ARG A 115 9.91 16.06 -1.54
CA ARG A 115 9.37 15.83 -0.20
C ARG A 115 8.75 14.44 -0.07
N PHE A 116 8.02 14.00 -1.10
CA PHE A 116 7.27 12.75 -1.04
C PHE A 116 8.12 11.52 -1.36
N LEU A 117 8.99 11.60 -2.38
CA LEU A 117 9.64 10.42 -2.97
C LEU A 117 11.17 10.43 -2.86
N CYS A 118 11.79 11.51 -2.38
CA CYS A 118 13.26 11.59 -2.23
C CYS A 118 13.72 11.81 -0.78
N SER A 119 12.80 12.10 0.15
CA SER A 119 13.11 12.47 1.53
C SER A 119 12.91 11.29 2.49
N SER A 120 13.72 10.25 2.32
CA SER A 120 13.69 9.11 3.25
C SER A 120 14.51 9.34 4.52
N PRO A 121 14.02 8.94 5.70
CA PRO A 121 14.81 8.92 6.93
C PRO A 121 15.78 7.74 6.99
N LEU A 122 15.66 6.75 6.09
CA LEU A 122 16.48 5.55 6.10
C LEU A 122 17.91 5.86 5.61
N ARG A 123 18.89 5.35 6.35
CA ARG A 123 20.29 5.47 5.95
C ARG A 123 20.62 4.37 4.94
N ARG A 124 21.29 4.75 3.86
CA ARG A 124 21.85 3.77 2.92
C ARG A 124 23.10 3.15 3.49
N GLU A 125 23.10 1.83 3.56
CA GLU A 125 24.23 1.04 4.03
C GLU A 125 24.25 -0.33 3.34
N VAL A 126 25.29 -1.11 3.61
CA VAL A 126 25.39 -2.49 3.17
C VAL A 126 25.51 -3.37 4.40
N MET A 127 24.55 -4.25 4.58
CA MET A 127 24.55 -5.26 5.63
C MET A 127 25.20 -6.53 5.10
N VAL A 128 26.02 -7.19 5.92
CA VAL A 128 26.50 -8.54 5.66
C VAL A 128 25.60 -9.51 6.42
N THR A 129 24.92 -10.38 5.69
CA THR A 129 24.02 -11.38 6.27
C THR A 129 24.81 -12.52 6.94
N PRO A 130 24.19 -13.33 7.81
CA PRO A 130 24.86 -14.46 8.46
C PRO A 130 25.47 -15.50 7.48
N ASP A 131 24.93 -15.61 6.27
CA ASP A 131 25.45 -16.43 5.18
C ASP A 131 26.54 -15.72 4.33
N GLY A 132 26.95 -14.52 4.72
CA GLY A 132 28.06 -13.78 4.11
C GLY A 132 27.70 -12.99 2.85
N GLN A 133 26.40 -12.82 2.55
CA GLN A 133 25.95 -12.03 1.40
C GLN A 133 25.85 -10.55 1.76
N ASN A 134 26.19 -9.69 0.81
CA ASN A 134 26.01 -8.25 0.95
C ASN A 134 24.60 -7.86 0.52
N ARG A 135 23.88 -7.15 1.38
CA ARG A 135 22.53 -6.65 1.12
C ARG A 135 22.49 -5.14 1.26
N LYS A 136 21.94 -4.45 0.26
CA LYS A 136 21.77 -3.00 0.30
C LYS A 136 20.61 -2.63 1.23
N LEU A 137 20.79 -1.63 2.06
CA LEU A 137 19.73 -1.07 2.87
C LEU A 137 19.49 0.39 2.47
N GLY A 138 18.32 0.91 2.82
CA GLY A 138 17.88 2.27 2.56
C GLY A 138 16.92 2.39 1.37
N SER A 139 16.62 3.62 0.98
CA SER A 139 15.60 3.90 -0.03
C SER A 139 16.18 4.04 -1.43
N TYR A 140 15.47 3.53 -2.43
CA TYR A 140 15.90 3.48 -3.82
C TYR A 140 14.73 3.67 -4.79
N HIS A 141 15.05 4.11 -5.99
CA HIS A 141 14.14 4.11 -7.14
C HIS A 141 14.49 2.94 -8.07
N GLN A 142 13.57 1.99 -8.22
CA GLN A 142 13.63 1.00 -9.28
C GLN A 142 13.07 1.61 -10.56
N CYS A 143 13.95 1.93 -11.50
CA CYS A 143 13.66 2.67 -12.71
C CYS A 143 13.47 1.74 -13.91
N TYR A 144 12.34 1.86 -14.59
CA TYR A 144 11.97 1.06 -15.76
C TYR A 144 12.09 1.91 -17.01
N ARG A 145 13.03 1.57 -17.89
CA ARG A 145 13.27 2.27 -19.16
C ARG A 145 12.87 1.40 -20.35
N LEU A 146 12.09 1.98 -21.26
CA LEU A 146 11.79 1.41 -22.57
C LEU A 146 12.49 2.26 -23.63
N ASP A 147 13.36 1.66 -24.42
CA ASP A 147 14.16 2.34 -25.45
C ASP A 147 14.94 3.55 -24.92
N GLY A 148 15.40 3.44 -23.67
CA GLY A 148 16.13 4.51 -22.99
C GLY A 148 15.26 5.60 -22.37
N VAL A 149 13.93 5.54 -22.52
CA VAL A 149 12.98 6.48 -21.90
C VAL A 149 12.45 5.89 -20.60
N LEU A 150 12.56 6.62 -19.48
CA LEU A 150 11.97 6.23 -18.20
C LEU A 150 10.44 6.29 -18.26
N VAL A 151 9.80 5.15 -18.00
CA VAL A 151 8.34 4.99 -18.12
C VAL A 151 7.68 4.54 -16.82
N ALA A 152 8.43 4.03 -15.84
CA ALA A 152 7.93 3.75 -14.50
C ALA A 152 9.01 3.82 -13.44
N ILE A 153 8.59 4.02 -12.19
CA ILE A 153 9.44 4.09 -11.01
C ILE A 153 8.73 3.37 -9.87
N GLY A 154 9.37 2.32 -9.34
CA GLY A 154 9.05 1.79 -8.02
C GLY A 154 9.89 2.50 -6.97
N VAL A 155 9.26 3.03 -5.93
CA VAL A 155 9.91 3.68 -4.79
C VAL A 155 9.96 2.66 -3.67
N LEU A 156 11.18 2.22 -3.33
CA LEU A 156 11.42 1.05 -2.51
C LEU A 156 12.25 1.39 -1.29
N ASP A 157 11.86 0.86 -0.14
CA ASP A 157 12.70 0.79 1.05
C ASP A 157 13.25 -0.62 1.19
N LEU A 158 14.57 -0.75 1.14
CA LEU A 158 15.28 -2.01 1.36
C LEU A 158 15.66 -2.10 2.84
N LEU A 159 15.01 -3.03 3.54
CA LEU A 159 15.19 -3.29 4.98
C LEU A 159 15.84 -4.65 5.19
N PRO A 160 16.33 -4.98 6.39
CA PRO A 160 17.05 -6.24 6.62
C PRO A 160 16.34 -7.47 6.08
N ASP A 161 15.03 -7.58 6.28
CA ASP A 161 14.22 -8.73 5.87
C ASP A 161 13.02 -8.32 4.99
N CYS A 162 13.04 -7.19 4.30
CA CYS A 162 12.01 -6.95 3.28
C CYS A 162 12.39 -5.92 2.21
N VAL A 163 11.74 -6.07 1.04
CA VAL A 163 11.55 -4.99 0.08
C VAL A 163 10.19 -4.37 0.37
N SER A 164 10.17 -3.15 0.89
CA SER A 164 8.95 -2.39 1.13
C SER A 164 8.61 -1.53 -0.09
N SER A 165 7.44 -1.76 -0.68
CA SER A 165 6.90 -1.01 -1.81
C SER A 165 6.20 0.24 -1.30
N VAL A 166 6.90 1.36 -1.28
CA VAL A 166 6.40 2.63 -0.74
C VAL A 166 5.43 3.26 -1.72
N TYR A 167 5.82 3.32 -2.99
CA TYR A 167 5.00 3.92 -4.04
C TYR A 167 5.38 3.37 -5.41
N PHE A 168 4.45 3.38 -6.35
CA PHE A 168 4.72 3.01 -7.73
C PHE A 168 4.04 3.99 -8.67
N LEU A 169 4.82 4.61 -9.55
CA LEU A 169 4.32 5.56 -10.53
C LEU A 169 4.78 5.20 -11.94
N TYR A 170 3.99 5.58 -12.93
CA TYR A 170 4.26 5.27 -14.33
C TYR A 170 3.73 6.35 -15.27
N HIS A 171 4.33 6.40 -16.46
CA HIS A 171 3.90 7.27 -17.54
C HIS A 171 2.68 6.65 -18.25
N GLU A 172 1.71 7.48 -18.65
CA GLU A 172 0.46 7.05 -19.31
C GLU A 172 0.67 6.17 -20.56
N SER A 173 1.82 6.29 -21.22
CA SER A 173 2.19 5.51 -22.40
C SER A 173 2.22 4.00 -22.16
N ILE A 174 2.41 3.56 -20.91
CA ILE A 174 2.44 2.13 -20.55
C ILE A 174 1.22 1.68 -19.74
N HIS A 175 0.16 2.50 -19.67
CA HIS A 175 -1.01 2.18 -18.84
C HIS A 175 -1.67 0.85 -19.22
N LYS A 176 -1.71 0.52 -20.52
CA LYS A 176 -2.32 -0.70 -21.06
C LYS A 176 -1.62 -1.98 -20.62
N GLN A 177 -0.37 -1.90 -20.17
CA GLN A 177 0.47 -3.02 -19.75
C GLN A 177 0.29 -3.37 -18.26
N THR A 178 -0.64 -2.72 -17.55
CA THR A 178 -0.87 -2.92 -16.11
C THR A 178 0.42 -2.81 -15.27
N PRO A 179 1.15 -1.69 -15.40
CA PRO A 179 2.54 -1.59 -14.93
C PRO A 179 2.69 -1.80 -13.42
N GLY A 180 1.66 -1.51 -12.61
CA GLY A 180 1.68 -1.83 -11.18
C GLY A 180 1.80 -3.32 -10.87
N LYS A 181 1.18 -4.22 -11.66
CA LYS A 181 1.33 -5.67 -11.48
C LYS A 181 2.72 -6.16 -11.90
N LEU A 182 3.25 -5.60 -12.99
CA LEU A 182 4.62 -5.88 -13.42
C LEU A 182 5.63 -5.40 -12.38
N GLY A 183 5.42 -4.19 -11.84
CA GLY A 183 6.23 -3.62 -10.77
C GLY A 183 6.28 -4.52 -9.54
N ALA A 184 5.12 -4.92 -9.02
CA ALA A 184 5.03 -5.87 -7.91
C ALA A 184 5.79 -7.18 -8.19
N MET A 185 5.66 -7.76 -9.39
CA MET A 185 6.40 -8.98 -9.75
C MET A 185 7.92 -8.78 -9.78
N HIS A 186 8.40 -7.64 -10.26
CA HIS A 186 9.83 -7.30 -10.24
C HIS A 186 10.34 -7.04 -8.81
N GLU A 187 9.54 -6.41 -7.95
CA GLU A 187 9.88 -6.18 -6.55
C GLU A 187 9.93 -7.50 -5.76
N ILE A 188 9.00 -8.43 -6.01
CA ILE A 188 9.02 -9.77 -5.43
C ILE A 188 10.24 -10.55 -5.93
N ALA A 189 10.57 -10.44 -7.22
CA ALA A 189 11.79 -11.05 -7.77
C ALA A 189 13.04 -10.49 -7.07
N LEU A 190 13.16 -9.16 -6.95
CA LEU A 190 14.23 -8.49 -6.22
C LEU A 190 14.33 -9.01 -4.77
N ALA A 191 13.19 -9.13 -4.07
CA ALA A 191 13.16 -9.64 -2.70
C ALA A 191 13.71 -11.08 -2.59
N LYS A 192 13.42 -11.90 -3.60
CA LYS A 192 13.87 -13.30 -3.66
C LYS A 192 15.34 -13.42 -4.04
N GLU A 193 15.80 -12.64 -5.02
CA GLU A 193 17.17 -12.70 -5.55
C GLU A 193 18.19 -12.16 -4.54
N GLU A 194 17.88 -11.04 -3.88
CA GLU A 194 18.76 -10.39 -2.91
C GLU A 194 18.54 -10.89 -1.47
N GLY A 195 17.67 -11.89 -1.31
CA GLY A 195 17.44 -12.60 -0.06
C GLY A 195 16.68 -11.80 1.01
N TYR A 196 16.01 -10.71 0.65
CA TYR A 196 15.16 -9.94 1.58
C TYR A 196 14.02 -10.77 2.16
N ARG A 197 13.68 -11.95 1.62
CA ARG A 197 12.67 -12.89 2.14
C ARG A 197 11.22 -12.42 2.02
N TRP A 198 10.92 -11.15 2.29
CA TRP A 198 9.57 -10.61 2.25
C TRP A 198 9.44 -9.44 1.28
N TRP A 199 8.28 -9.34 0.64
CA TRP A 199 7.84 -8.15 -0.07
C TRP A 199 6.66 -7.55 0.70
N TYR A 200 6.77 -6.27 1.04
CA TYR A 200 5.79 -5.56 1.86
C TYR A 200 5.09 -4.50 1.01
N PRO A 201 3.87 -4.76 0.51
CA PRO A 201 3.17 -3.82 -0.35
C PRO A 201 2.46 -2.68 0.39
N GLY A 202 2.68 -2.51 1.69
CA GLY A 202 1.95 -1.54 2.52
C GLY A 202 0.66 -2.11 3.12
N PHE A 203 -0.12 -1.23 3.76
CA PHE A 203 -1.39 -1.59 4.39
C PHE A 203 -2.37 -2.25 3.42
N TYR A 204 -3.26 -3.09 3.95
CA TYR A 204 -4.36 -3.68 3.20
C TYR A 204 -5.69 -3.27 3.84
N ILE A 205 -6.51 -2.57 3.06
CA ILE A 205 -7.88 -2.19 3.45
C ILE A 205 -8.83 -3.02 2.61
N HIS A 206 -9.50 -3.98 3.25
CA HIS A 206 -10.27 -5.01 2.55
C HIS A 206 -11.36 -4.45 1.63
N ASN A 207 -12.07 -3.42 2.09
CA ASN A 207 -13.16 -2.79 1.35
C ASN A 207 -12.69 -1.74 0.33
N CYS A 208 -11.39 -1.51 0.17
CA CYS A 208 -10.85 -0.53 -0.78
C CYS A 208 -10.54 -1.20 -2.15
N PRO A 209 -11.25 -0.85 -3.24
CA PRO A 209 -11.00 -1.43 -4.56
C PRO A 209 -9.55 -1.27 -5.04
N LYS A 210 -8.93 -0.11 -4.76
CA LYS A 210 -7.53 0.19 -5.12
C LYS A 210 -6.52 -0.70 -4.38
N MET A 211 -6.90 -1.35 -3.28
CA MET A 211 -6.05 -2.26 -2.50
C MET A 211 -6.30 -3.73 -2.78
N LYS A 212 -7.41 -4.08 -3.43
CA LYS A 212 -7.84 -5.48 -3.62
C LYS A 212 -6.80 -6.33 -4.36
N TYR A 213 -6.08 -5.75 -5.32
CA TYR A 213 -5.04 -6.47 -6.07
C TYR A 213 -3.95 -7.08 -5.18
N LYS A 214 -3.74 -6.53 -3.97
CA LYS A 214 -2.69 -7.01 -3.08
C LYS A 214 -2.89 -8.45 -2.68
N ILE A 215 -4.11 -8.98 -2.62
CA ILE A 215 -4.38 -10.37 -2.21
C ILE A 215 -4.09 -11.41 -3.31
N ASP A 216 -3.80 -10.97 -4.53
CA ASP A 216 -3.54 -11.87 -5.66
C ASP A 216 -2.15 -12.55 -5.57
N TYR A 217 -1.24 -12.07 -4.70
CA TYR A 217 0.16 -12.53 -4.61
C TYR A 217 0.40 -13.56 -3.50
N SER A 218 -0.06 -14.80 -3.66
CA SER A 218 0.11 -15.84 -2.63
C SER A 218 1.51 -16.48 -2.58
N PRO A 219 1.97 -17.00 -1.42
CA PRO A 219 1.34 -16.94 -0.09
C PRO A 219 1.51 -15.58 0.61
N GLN A 220 0.56 -15.22 1.48
CA GLN A 220 0.55 -13.93 2.18
C GLN A 220 0.26 -14.05 3.66
N PHE A 221 0.71 -13.03 4.39
CA PHE A 221 0.43 -12.84 5.79
C PHE A 221 -0.09 -11.41 6.01
N ILE A 222 -0.99 -11.26 6.97
CA ILE A 222 -1.51 -9.97 7.43
C ILE A 222 -1.05 -9.74 8.87
N LEU A 223 -0.69 -8.50 9.18
CA LEU A 223 -0.29 -8.11 10.53
C LEU A 223 -1.56 -7.85 11.36
N ASP A 224 -1.69 -8.58 12.47
CA ASP A 224 -2.75 -8.36 13.44
C ASP A 224 -2.51 -7.02 14.18
N PRO A 225 -3.49 -6.09 14.19
CA PRO A 225 -3.29 -4.74 14.71
C PRO A 225 -3.20 -4.66 16.24
N ASN A 226 -3.56 -5.72 16.97
CA ASN A 226 -3.54 -5.73 18.44
C ASN A 226 -2.33 -6.48 19.00
N SER A 227 -2.05 -7.66 18.44
CA SER A 227 -0.96 -8.53 18.90
C SER A 227 0.34 -8.30 18.16
N PHE A 228 0.33 -7.59 17.04
CA PHE A 228 1.45 -7.43 16.11
C PHE A 228 2.01 -8.78 15.60
N GLY A 229 1.18 -9.83 15.67
CA GLY A 229 1.47 -11.14 15.10
C GLY A 229 1.18 -11.17 13.60
N TRP A 230 1.96 -11.97 12.86
CA TRP A 230 1.70 -12.24 11.45
C TRP A 230 0.86 -13.50 11.30
N ASP A 231 -0.31 -13.37 10.70
CA ASP A 231 -1.26 -14.46 10.46
C ASP A 231 -1.44 -14.71 8.96
N PRO A 232 -1.66 -15.96 8.51
CA PRO A 232 -1.94 -16.23 7.10
C PRO A 232 -3.17 -15.46 6.59
N LEU A 233 -3.04 -14.81 5.43
CA LEU A 233 -4.17 -14.22 4.72
C LEU A 233 -4.77 -15.28 3.77
N ASP A 234 -5.47 -16.24 4.37
CA ASP A 234 -6.16 -17.31 3.65
C ASP A 234 -7.67 -17.01 3.50
N GLN A 235 -8.41 -17.97 2.93
CA GLN A 235 -9.85 -17.80 2.71
C GLN A 235 -10.63 -17.63 4.02
N ALA A 236 -10.17 -18.22 5.13
CA ALA A 236 -10.85 -18.07 6.42
C ALA A 236 -10.69 -16.64 6.94
N THR A 237 -9.48 -16.09 6.86
CA THR A 237 -9.20 -14.69 7.20
C THR A 237 -9.98 -13.72 6.30
N LEU A 238 -10.03 -13.97 4.98
CA LEU A 238 -10.78 -13.14 4.04
C LEU A 238 -12.28 -13.13 4.36
N ASN A 239 -12.87 -14.29 4.68
CA ASN A 239 -14.29 -14.37 5.06
C ASN A 239 -14.60 -13.58 6.35
N LEU A 240 -13.64 -13.46 7.27
CA LEU A 240 -13.80 -12.62 8.48
C LEU A 240 -13.73 -11.14 8.11
N LEU A 241 -12.83 -10.75 7.21
CA LEU A 241 -12.72 -9.37 6.71
C LEU A 241 -13.96 -8.94 5.91
N ASP A 242 -14.63 -9.86 5.20
CA ASP A 242 -15.91 -9.58 4.54
C ASP A 242 -17.02 -9.20 5.54
N GLN A 243 -16.93 -9.69 6.78
CA GLN A 243 -17.96 -9.51 7.81
C GLN A 243 -17.65 -8.39 8.79
N LYS A 244 -16.37 -8.12 9.06
CA LYS A 244 -15.92 -7.22 10.13
C LYS A 244 -15.08 -6.08 9.55
N PRO A 245 -15.47 -4.80 9.76
CA PRO A 245 -14.68 -3.65 9.28
C PRO A 245 -13.34 -3.51 10.01
N PHE A 246 -13.21 -4.09 11.20
CA PHE A 246 -11.98 -4.20 11.96
C PHE A 246 -11.81 -5.66 12.40
N LEU A 247 -10.65 -6.25 12.13
CA LEU A 247 -10.34 -7.63 12.45
C LEU A 247 -9.03 -7.72 13.24
N SER A 248 -9.08 -8.39 14.39
CA SER A 248 -7.92 -8.91 15.10
C SER A 248 -8.10 -10.40 15.33
N LEU A 249 -7.33 -11.20 14.61
CA LEU A 249 -7.32 -12.66 14.70
C LEU A 249 -6.89 -13.15 16.09
N SER A 250 -6.07 -12.38 16.80
CA SER A 250 -5.72 -12.68 18.19
C SER A 250 -6.94 -12.63 19.13
N ILE A 251 -7.81 -11.64 18.95
CA ILE A 251 -9.08 -11.52 19.70
C ILE A 251 -10.05 -12.63 19.27
N GLU A 252 -10.21 -12.89 17.96
CA GLU A 252 -11.08 -13.97 17.47
C GLU A 252 -10.72 -15.34 18.10
N ARG A 253 -9.42 -15.63 18.22
CA ARG A 253 -8.93 -16.87 18.87
C ARG A 253 -9.24 -16.91 20.35
N GLN A 254 -9.10 -15.79 21.06
CA GLN A 254 -9.44 -15.69 22.48
C GLN A 254 -10.94 -15.91 22.70
N GLU A 255 -11.79 -15.23 21.94
CA GLU A 255 -13.25 -15.37 22.01
C GLU A 255 -13.68 -16.82 21.72
N ALA A 256 -13.11 -17.45 20.68
CA ALA A 256 -13.36 -18.84 20.36
C ALA A 256 -12.94 -19.80 21.49
N SER A 257 -11.80 -19.54 22.13
CA SER A 257 -11.34 -20.36 23.26
C SER A 257 -12.22 -20.21 24.51
N THR A 258 -12.73 -19.00 24.77
CA THR A 258 -13.66 -18.74 25.89
C THR A 258 -15.07 -19.28 25.65
N ALA A 259 -15.49 -19.40 24.39
CA ALA A 259 -16.78 -20.00 24.05
C ALA A 259 -16.78 -21.54 24.20
N ASP A 260 -15.61 -22.17 24.12
CA ASP A 260 -15.43 -23.63 24.28
C ASP A 260 -15.22 -24.03 25.77
N SER A 261 -14.79 -23.10 26.61
CA SER A 261 -14.87 -23.22 28.08
C SER A 261 -16.23 -22.74 28.58
N GLY A 262 -17.12 -23.67 28.96
CA GLY A 262 -18.45 -23.34 29.52
C GLY A 262 -18.43 -22.36 30.70
N PRO A 263 -19.59 -21.81 31.11
CA PRO A 263 -19.64 -20.57 31.89
C PRO A 263 -19.11 -20.79 33.31
N GLU A 264 -17.88 -20.36 33.57
CA GLU A 264 -17.47 -19.97 34.91
C GLU A 264 -17.72 -18.47 35.06
N THR A 265 -18.58 -18.16 36.03
CA THR A 265 -18.91 -16.80 36.46
C THR A 265 -17.66 -16.11 37.00
N ASP A 266 -17.18 -15.09 36.31
CA ASP A 266 -16.52 -13.98 37.02
C ASP A 266 -16.81 -12.64 36.33
N GLU A 267 -17.68 -11.86 36.95
CA GLU A 267 -17.94 -10.48 36.61
C GLU A 267 -16.73 -9.64 37.04
N THR A 268 -15.78 -9.32 36.15
CA THR A 268 -15.04 -8.05 36.28
C THR A 268 -14.40 -7.58 34.97
N ARG A 269 -14.77 -6.33 34.61
CA ARG A 269 -14.01 -5.32 33.85
C ARG A 269 -14.12 -5.22 32.31
N CYS A 270 -14.89 -4.18 31.95
CA CYS A 270 -14.73 -3.23 30.86
C CYS A 270 -14.70 -3.73 29.42
N SER A 271 -15.90 -3.94 28.86
CA SER A 271 -16.17 -3.71 27.45
C SER A 271 -17.62 -3.26 27.29
N LYS A 272 -17.86 -1.95 27.43
CA LYS A 272 -19.10 -1.33 26.94
C LYS A 272 -18.73 -0.35 25.83
N ARG A 273 -18.68 -0.84 24.60
CA ARG A 273 -18.85 0.03 23.42
C ARG A 273 -20.32 0.47 23.35
N PRO A 274 -20.64 1.74 23.02
CA PRO A 274 -22.03 2.16 22.86
C PRO A 274 -22.64 1.51 21.61
N LYS A 275 -23.86 0.98 21.75
CA LYS A 275 -24.72 0.63 20.63
C LYS A 275 -25.15 1.93 19.94
N VAL A 276 -24.78 2.11 18.67
CA VAL A 276 -25.39 3.13 17.82
C VAL A 276 -26.82 2.68 17.52
N SER A 277 -27.79 3.35 18.12
CA SER A 277 -29.20 3.24 17.77
C SER A 277 -29.45 4.03 16.48
N ASN A 278 -29.76 3.33 15.38
CA ASN A 278 -30.43 3.93 14.24
C ASN A 278 -31.82 4.39 14.70
N GLN A 279 -32.05 5.70 14.75
CA GLN A 279 -33.39 6.25 14.80
C GLN A 279 -33.80 6.69 13.40
N ASP A 280 -34.90 6.09 12.94
CA ASP A 280 -35.60 6.37 11.71
C ASP A 280 -36.03 7.83 11.59
N GLY A 281 -35.65 8.47 10.47
CA GLY A 281 -36.12 9.78 10.04
C GLY A 281 -36.84 9.68 8.70
N GLN A 282 -38.14 9.40 8.77
CA GLN A 282 -39.22 9.63 7.79
C GLN A 282 -38.86 10.08 6.35
N THR A 283 -39.16 9.18 5.41
CA THR A 283 -39.39 9.43 3.98
C THR A 283 -40.60 10.33 3.71
N THR A 284 -40.49 11.22 2.73
CA THR A 284 -41.61 11.58 1.83
C THR A 284 -41.18 11.45 0.36
N PRO A 285 -42.04 10.92 -0.53
CA PRO A 285 -41.64 10.52 -1.88
C PRO A 285 -41.97 11.59 -2.94
N ARG A 286 -41.12 11.73 -3.97
CA ARG A 286 -41.53 12.31 -5.25
C ARG A 286 -41.07 11.46 -6.43
N ASN A 287 -42.01 11.28 -7.35
CA ASN A 287 -42.07 10.32 -8.44
C ASN A 287 -40.94 10.45 -9.48
N GLY A 288 -40.64 9.30 -10.08
CA GLY A 288 -39.55 9.09 -11.03
C GLY A 288 -39.71 9.77 -12.38
N THR A 289 -38.61 9.76 -13.14
CA THR A 289 -38.64 9.37 -14.56
C THR A 289 -37.34 8.62 -14.85
N ARG A 290 -37.48 7.43 -15.46
CA ARG A 290 -36.39 6.59 -15.95
C ARG A 290 -35.68 7.26 -17.12
N THR A 291 -34.36 7.21 -17.13
CA THR A 291 -33.60 7.14 -18.39
C THR A 291 -32.34 6.31 -18.14
N GLU A 292 -32.22 5.23 -18.90
CA GLU A 292 -31.08 4.33 -18.93
C GLU A 292 -29.89 5.01 -19.61
N GLY A 293 -28.70 4.87 -19.04
CA GLY A 293 -27.46 5.44 -19.58
C GLY A 293 -26.29 5.06 -18.70
N HIS A 294 -25.53 4.07 -19.17
CA HIS A 294 -24.34 3.49 -18.57
C HIS A 294 -23.18 4.50 -18.55
N ASP A 295 -22.66 4.87 -17.38
CA ASP A 295 -21.27 5.31 -17.22
C ASP A 295 -20.86 5.15 -15.75
N ASN A 296 -20.05 4.13 -15.45
CA ASN A 296 -19.41 3.97 -14.15
C ASN A 296 -18.24 4.96 -14.05
N ARG A 297 -18.56 6.20 -13.71
CA ARG A 297 -17.60 7.13 -13.12
C ARG A 297 -17.96 7.22 -11.65
N GLU A 298 -17.21 6.47 -10.83
CA GLU A 298 -17.14 6.80 -9.41
C GLU A 298 -16.52 8.19 -9.35
N GLU A 299 -17.38 9.18 -9.14
CA GLU A 299 -16.98 10.49 -8.64
C GLU A 299 -16.20 10.20 -7.36
N GLU A 300 -14.89 10.40 -7.41
CA GLU A 300 -14.10 10.63 -6.21
C GLU A 300 -14.72 11.89 -5.60
N ASN A 301 -15.65 11.68 -4.68
CA ASN A 301 -16.00 12.69 -3.71
C ASN A 301 -14.71 13.01 -2.97
N ASN A 302 -14.04 14.07 -3.41
CA ASN A 302 -13.21 14.87 -2.53
C ASN A 302 -14.14 15.53 -1.51
N ASP A 303 -14.73 14.71 -0.63
CA ASP A 303 -15.19 15.15 0.67
C ASP A 303 -13.92 15.35 1.52
N GLU A 304 -13.06 16.29 1.09
CA GLU A 304 -12.07 16.99 1.91
C GLU A 304 -12.76 18.09 2.73
N ASP A 305 -14.06 17.96 3.01
CA ASP A 305 -14.60 18.52 4.23
C ASP A 305 -13.98 17.70 5.37
N GLU A 306 -12.76 18.10 5.76
CA GLU A 306 -12.12 17.63 6.97
C GLU A 306 -13.19 17.65 8.06
N ASP A 307 -13.61 16.47 8.51
CA ASP A 307 -14.26 16.31 9.79
C ASP A 307 -13.21 16.71 10.83
N ILE A 308 -12.99 18.02 11.03
CA ILE A 308 -12.04 18.55 11.99
C ILE A 308 -12.64 18.28 13.38
N ARG A 309 -12.46 17.06 13.84
CA ARG A 309 -12.92 16.52 15.12
C ARG A 309 -11.71 16.04 15.88
N SER A 310 -11.84 16.01 17.20
CA SER A 310 -10.78 15.46 18.06
C SER A 310 -10.49 14.01 17.67
N LEU A 311 -9.21 13.63 17.69
CA LEU A 311 -8.77 12.27 17.42
C LEU A 311 -9.42 11.26 18.39
N PHE A 312 -9.67 11.68 19.63
CA PHE A 312 -10.39 10.88 20.63
C PHE A 312 -11.86 10.60 20.25
N GLN A 313 -12.43 11.38 19.33
CA GLN A 313 -13.79 11.19 18.82
C GLN A 313 -13.84 10.37 17.51
N SER A 314 -12.70 10.21 16.85
CA SER A 314 -12.60 9.54 15.53
C SER A 314 -12.89 8.03 15.57
N SER A 315 -13.03 7.44 16.77
CA SER A 315 -13.12 5.98 16.99
C SER A 315 -12.00 5.19 16.29
N MET A 316 -10.87 5.85 16.00
CA MET A 316 -9.73 5.24 15.32
C MET A 316 -9.13 4.14 16.20
N PRO A 317 -9.08 2.88 15.70
CA PRO A 317 -8.51 1.77 16.46
C PRO A 317 -7.03 2.00 16.78
N GLY A 318 -6.58 1.49 17.94
CA GLY A 318 -5.18 1.55 18.35
C GLY A 318 -4.76 2.84 19.07
N ILE A 319 -5.62 3.85 19.11
CA ILE A 319 -5.37 5.08 19.85
C ILE A 319 -5.75 4.88 21.32
N THR A 320 -4.85 5.32 22.22
CA THR A 320 -5.13 5.33 23.66
C THR A 320 -6.35 6.23 23.93
N CYS A 321 -7.35 5.72 24.64
CA CYS A 321 -8.60 6.46 24.80
C CYS A 321 -8.42 7.68 25.71
N ALA A 322 -9.31 8.67 25.59
CA ALA A 322 -9.20 9.91 26.37
C ALA A 322 -9.13 9.65 27.89
N SER A 323 -9.91 8.68 28.41
CA SER A 323 -9.89 8.37 29.85
C SER A 323 -8.56 7.79 30.32
N ASP A 324 -7.90 6.96 29.50
CA ASP A 324 -6.59 6.42 29.85
C ASP A 324 -5.51 7.51 29.71
N MET A 325 -5.67 8.42 28.76
CA MET A 325 -4.78 9.58 28.56
C MET A 325 -4.87 10.60 29.70
N GLU A 326 -5.96 10.65 30.48
CA GLU A 326 -6.02 11.50 31.67
C GLU A 326 -5.01 11.07 32.75
N GLU A 327 -4.57 9.81 32.75
CA GLU A 327 -3.58 9.28 33.68
C GLU A 327 -2.13 9.48 33.19
N VAL A 328 -1.95 9.90 31.94
CA VAL A 328 -0.63 10.12 31.34
C VAL A 328 -0.10 11.50 31.70
N ASP A 329 1.11 11.54 32.27
CA ASP A 329 1.81 12.79 32.54
C ASP A 329 2.32 13.42 31.23
N LEU A 330 1.65 14.52 30.86
CA LEU A 330 1.95 15.33 29.68
C LEU A 330 2.70 16.61 30.02
N ASP A 331 3.05 16.87 31.28
CA ASP A 331 3.59 18.17 31.74
C ASP A 331 5.07 18.32 31.38
N HIS A 332 5.79 17.21 31.24
CA HIS A 332 7.24 17.19 31.06
C HIS A 332 7.69 16.75 29.65
N ILE A 333 6.88 17.01 28.62
CA ILE A 333 7.26 16.70 27.23
C ILE A 333 8.18 17.82 26.71
N ALA A 334 9.32 17.43 26.16
CA ALA A 334 10.31 18.38 25.66
C ALA A 334 9.79 19.20 24.47
N LEU A 335 9.96 20.51 24.54
CA LEU A 335 9.59 21.49 23.54
C LEU A 335 10.81 22.27 23.04
N LYS A 336 10.94 22.39 21.72
CA LYS A 336 11.93 23.27 21.09
C LYS A 336 11.22 24.41 20.40
N VAL A 337 11.34 25.61 20.97
CA VAL A 337 10.65 26.83 20.49
C VAL A 337 11.57 27.69 19.61
N PHE A 338 12.87 27.66 19.87
CA PHE A 338 13.87 28.43 19.14
C PHE A 338 14.88 27.50 18.47
N SER A 339 15.38 27.89 17.29
CA SER A 339 16.40 27.12 16.57
C SER A 339 17.72 27.03 17.34
N THR A 340 18.02 28.07 18.13
CA THR A 340 19.13 28.11 19.08
C THR A 340 18.59 28.58 20.43
N GLY A 341 18.63 27.72 21.45
CA GLY A 341 18.14 28.04 22.78
C GLY A 341 17.98 26.79 23.66
N PRO A 342 17.56 26.97 24.93
CA PRO A 342 17.21 25.85 25.80
C PRO A 342 15.93 25.15 25.28
N LEU A 343 15.77 23.90 25.68
CA LEU A 343 14.48 23.20 25.60
C LEU A 343 13.58 23.67 26.76
N PHE A 344 12.29 23.67 26.51
CA PHE A 344 11.24 23.95 27.49
C PHE A 344 10.43 22.67 27.73
N GLU A 345 9.65 22.64 28.79
CA GLU A 345 8.66 21.59 29.02
C GLU A 345 7.27 22.10 28.64
N THR A 346 6.34 21.18 28.37
CA THR A 346 4.94 21.53 28.07
C THR A 346 4.27 22.31 29.19
N SER A 347 4.63 22.04 30.45
CA SER A 347 4.21 22.83 31.62
C SER A 347 4.68 24.29 31.61
N ASP A 348 5.74 24.63 30.86
CA ASP A 348 6.21 26.01 30.73
C ASP A 348 5.26 26.85 29.84
N LEU A 349 4.31 26.22 29.13
CA LEU A 349 3.36 26.92 28.28
C LEU A 349 2.32 27.67 29.11
N VAL A 350 2.06 28.92 28.71
CA VAL A 350 1.02 29.74 29.34
C VAL A 350 -0.34 29.05 29.22
N ALA A 351 -1.04 28.96 30.36
CA ALA A 351 -2.35 28.33 30.49
C ALA A 351 -2.35 26.80 30.26
N TRP A 352 -1.21 26.11 30.40
CA TRP A 352 -1.14 24.65 30.32
C TRP A 352 -1.98 23.97 31.41
N ASP A 353 -1.76 24.34 32.68
CA ASP A 353 -2.43 23.73 33.84
C ASP A 353 -3.94 23.95 33.84
N SER A 354 -4.40 25.05 33.23
CA SER A 354 -5.82 25.41 33.17
C SER A 354 -6.59 24.74 32.02
N LYS A 355 -5.90 24.00 31.13
CA LYS A 355 -6.52 23.35 29.98
C LYS A 355 -6.73 21.86 30.22
N SER A 356 -7.74 21.29 29.58
CA SER A 356 -8.01 19.86 29.51
C SER A 356 -7.50 19.25 28.20
N ILE A 357 -7.25 17.94 28.21
CA ILE A 357 -6.99 17.16 26.99
C ILE A 357 -8.24 17.06 26.08
N THR A 358 -9.43 17.35 26.62
CA THR A 358 -10.70 17.37 25.88
C THR A 358 -11.02 18.74 25.27
N ASP A 359 -10.25 19.78 25.60
CA ASP A 359 -10.48 21.15 25.14
C ASP A 359 -9.93 21.32 23.72
N TRP A 360 -10.62 20.76 22.74
CA TRP A 360 -10.24 20.78 21.34
C TRP A 360 -10.98 21.90 20.57
N PRO A 361 -10.28 22.70 19.74
CA PRO A 361 -8.84 22.69 19.47
C PRO A 361 -8.03 23.44 20.55
N GLY A 362 -6.97 22.82 21.07
CA GLY A 362 -6.11 23.41 22.10
C GLY A 362 -4.77 22.68 22.23
N ILE A 363 -3.70 23.38 22.63
CA ILE A 363 -2.34 22.81 22.64
C ILE A 363 -2.22 21.54 23.49
N LYS A 364 -2.87 21.48 24.66
CA LYS A 364 -2.85 20.31 25.54
C LYS A 364 -3.62 19.13 24.93
N ALA A 365 -4.76 19.41 24.29
CA ALA A 365 -5.50 18.42 23.51
C ALA A 365 -4.65 17.90 22.34
N SER A 366 -3.99 18.76 21.56
CA SER A 366 -3.13 18.35 20.44
C SER A 366 -1.93 17.52 20.89
N VAL A 367 -1.28 17.88 22.01
CA VAL A 367 -0.20 17.07 22.59
C VAL A 367 -0.74 15.72 23.07
N ALA A 368 -1.90 15.70 23.75
CA ALA A 368 -2.52 14.45 24.18
C ALA A 368 -2.87 13.54 23.00
N GLU A 369 -3.46 14.08 21.94
CA GLU A 369 -3.79 13.34 20.70
C GLU A 369 -2.53 12.78 20.03
N LEU A 370 -1.45 13.57 19.98
CA LEU A 370 -0.15 13.11 19.48
C LEU A 370 0.40 11.95 20.30
N ILE A 371 0.47 12.09 21.64
CA ILE A 371 0.96 11.03 22.53
C ILE A 371 0.08 9.78 22.46
N ALA A 372 -1.24 9.95 22.37
CA ALA A 372 -2.17 8.85 22.25
C ALA A 372 -1.98 8.06 20.93
N ALA A 373 -1.58 8.75 19.86
CA ALA A 373 -1.34 8.16 18.55
C ALA A 373 0.02 7.47 18.42
N ILE A 374 1.08 8.02 19.03
CA ILE A 374 2.43 7.43 18.97
C ILE A 374 2.69 6.38 20.06
N GLY A 375 1.93 6.42 21.15
CA GLY A 375 2.14 5.58 22.33
C GLY A 375 2.57 6.39 23.56
N PRO A 376 1.91 6.25 24.72
CA PRO A 376 2.33 6.90 25.97
C PRO A 376 3.73 6.47 26.46
N ASP A 377 4.18 5.28 26.08
CA ASP A 377 5.48 4.69 26.42
C ASP A 377 6.68 5.38 25.75
N VAL A 378 6.45 6.12 24.65
CA VAL A 378 7.50 6.86 23.95
C VAL A 378 7.53 8.36 24.27
N LYS A 379 6.65 8.84 25.17
CA LYS A 379 6.51 10.28 25.47
C LYS A 379 7.81 10.96 25.93
N ASP A 380 8.66 10.22 26.64
CA ASP A 380 9.93 10.73 27.18
C ASP A 380 11.09 10.66 26.16
N LEU A 381 10.85 10.07 24.98
CA LEU A 381 11.83 9.90 23.92
C LEU A 381 11.67 10.93 22.79
N ILE A 382 10.66 11.78 22.87
CA ILE A 382 10.32 12.74 21.81
C ILE A 382 10.59 14.18 22.23
N CYS A 383 10.75 15.04 21.21
CA CYS A 383 10.80 16.49 21.37
C CYS A 383 9.89 17.12 20.32
N LEU A 384 8.99 18.00 20.73
CA LEU A 384 8.13 18.75 19.83
C LEU A 384 8.89 19.97 19.31
N ASP A 385 9.33 19.92 18.05
CA ASP A 385 10.01 21.04 17.40
C ASP A 385 8.98 22.01 16.80
N MET A 386 8.78 23.13 17.49
CA MET A 386 7.95 24.25 17.06
C MET A 386 8.78 25.40 16.50
N ALA A 387 10.09 25.23 16.33
CA ALA A 387 10.92 26.26 15.74
C ALA A 387 10.56 26.42 14.26
N ARG A 388 10.31 27.67 13.84
CA ARG A 388 10.13 27.97 12.41
C ARG A 388 11.45 27.70 11.67
N GLU A 389 11.44 26.74 10.75
CA GLU A 389 12.48 26.64 9.74
C GLU A 389 12.43 27.91 8.88
N ARG A 390 13.54 28.66 8.84
CA ARG A 390 13.70 29.71 7.83
C ARG A 390 13.86 28.99 6.49
N ALA A 391 12.81 29.07 5.66
CA ALA A 391 12.80 28.57 4.29
C ALA A 391 13.91 29.19 3.43
#